data_AF-A0A8S2EDJ9-F1
#
_entry.id   AF-A0A8S2EDJ9-F1
#
_cell.length_a   1.000
_cell.length_b   1.000
_cell.length_c   1.000
_cell.angle_alpha   90.00
_cell.angle_beta   90.00
_cell.angle_gamma   90.00
#
_symmetry.space_group_name_H-M   'P 1'
#
loop_
_entity.id
_entity.type
_entity.pdbx_description
1 polymer ?
#
loop_
_entity_poly.entity_id
_entity_poly.type
_entity_poly.pdbx_seq_one_letter_code
_entity_poly.pdbx_strand_id
1 'polypeptide(L)'
;MPISVVSSSTTIPTATWNLTILTTAVTQTTVVVKGDMHIGRVMVQLVNLLDVSQDWSDFALWWPEKNIWLTNTKYSLDQYGVQADALLVFTSMHKQLRIQLPDFRIVNVRTDFSTSVFASICKLGKQLGIRYPEELSFTRHCQLPLKTSVVRGTSPSRRKNISGNSNLYRHNSMGDSLAHNTTTNSTLFCARTPKLNGHHQQSHSVPQLSKSLNSLEDFEQQNLAQTPLTPVKQVLNHLSKPKSLLEKAKINGLWLDSSISLMEQNINENDLISLRFKYYTFFDLNAKYDAVRINQLYEQAKWSIISEEIDCTEEEMMMFAALQVCV
;
A
#
# COMPACT_ATOMS: atom_id res chain seq x y z
N MET A 1 -61.49 -42.87 -5.00
CA MET A 1 -60.92 -42.20 -3.82
C MET A 1 -59.43 -41.98 -4.05
N PRO A 2 -58.98 -40.81 -4.53
CA PRO A 2 -57.55 -40.50 -4.58
C PRO A 2 -57.06 -40.04 -3.20
N ILE A 3 -55.88 -40.50 -2.79
CA ILE A 3 -55.25 -40.08 -1.52
C ILE A 3 -54.53 -38.76 -1.76
N SER A 4 -55.00 -37.69 -1.10
CA SER A 4 -54.35 -36.39 -1.11
C SER A 4 -53.08 -36.41 -0.24
N VAL A 5 -51.91 -36.40 -0.88
CA VAL A 5 -50.62 -36.20 -0.18
C VAL A 5 -50.54 -34.74 0.24
N VAL A 6 -50.73 -34.49 1.54
CA VAL A 6 -50.52 -33.16 2.12
C VAL A 6 -49.02 -32.91 2.20
N SER A 7 -48.47 -32.12 1.28
CA SER A 7 -47.09 -31.64 1.36
C SER A 7 -47.00 -30.55 2.44
N SER A 8 -46.79 -30.96 3.69
CA SER A 8 -46.47 -30.07 4.79
C SER A 8 -45.10 -29.41 4.55
N SER A 9 -45.11 -28.22 3.97
CA SER A 9 -43.94 -27.35 3.87
C SER A 9 -43.50 -26.94 5.27
N THR A 10 -42.57 -27.70 5.84
CA THR A 10 -41.94 -27.40 7.12
C THR A 10 -41.11 -26.14 6.96
N THR A 11 -41.72 -24.99 7.22
CA THR A 11 -41.05 -23.70 7.33
C THR A 11 -40.21 -23.74 8.59
N ILE A 12 -38.94 -24.14 8.43
CA ILE A 12 -37.94 -24.05 9.50
C ILE A 12 -37.97 -22.61 10.02
N PRO A 13 -38.21 -22.38 11.33
CA PRO A 13 -38.17 -21.03 11.87
C PRO A 13 -36.74 -20.52 11.71
N THR A 14 -36.56 -19.59 10.77
CA THR A 14 -35.25 -18.98 10.51
C THR A 14 -34.89 -18.13 11.72
N ALA A 15 -33.98 -18.66 12.55
CA ALA A 15 -33.55 -18.05 13.79
C ALA A 15 -33.02 -16.63 13.51
N THR A 16 -33.76 -15.63 13.99
CA THR A 16 -33.36 -14.24 13.96
C THR A 16 -32.52 -13.93 15.18
N TRP A 17 -31.51 -13.09 15.03
CA TRP A 17 -30.63 -12.68 16.10
C TRP A 17 -30.23 -11.20 15.95
N ASN A 18 -29.77 -10.59 17.03
CA ASN A 18 -29.46 -9.16 17.07
C ASN A 18 -27.98 -8.95 16.73
N LEU A 19 -27.70 -8.32 15.58
CA LEU A 19 -26.36 -7.91 15.17
C LEU A 19 -26.07 -6.50 15.70
N THR A 20 -24.94 -6.34 16.38
CA THR A 20 -24.51 -5.01 16.86
C THR A 20 -23.62 -4.34 15.82
N ILE A 21 -24.02 -3.14 15.38
CA ILE A 21 -23.27 -2.32 14.43
C ILE A 21 -22.96 -0.97 15.07
N LEU A 22 -21.67 -0.64 15.15
CA LEU A 22 -21.15 0.63 15.62
C LEU A 22 -21.00 1.60 14.45
N THR A 23 -21.73 2.71 14.43
CA THR A 23 -21.48 3.78 13.46
C THR A 23 -20.32 4.65 13.95
N THR A 24 -19.47 5.16 13.04
CA THR A 24 -18.34 6.05 13.40
C THR A 24 -18.75 7.27 14.25
N ALA A 25 -20.01 7.69 14.18
CA ALA A 25 -20.61 8.76 14.98
C ALA A 25 -21.09 8.33 16.40
N VAL A 26 -20.48 7.29 16.99
CA VAL A 26 -20.71 6.80 18.37
C VAL A 26 -22.07 6.10 18.61
N THR A 27 -23.02 6.15 17.69
CA THR A 27 -24.28 5.40 17.81
C THR A 27 -24.11 3.90 17.59
N GLN A 28 -24.25 3.12 18.66
CA GLN A 28 -24.43 1.67 18.60
C GLN A 28 -25.88 1.35 18.19
N THR A 29 -26.06 0.68 17.05
CA THR A 29 -27.37 0.28 16.53
C THR A 29 -27.45 -1.24 16.47
N THR A 30 -28.51 -1.82 17.05
CA THR A 30 -28.77 -3.27 16.96
C THR A 30 -29.78 -3.55 15.86
N VAL A 31 -29.40 -4.38 14.89
CA VAL A 31 -30.25 -4.78 13.76
C VAL A 31 -30.68 -6.24 13.94
N VAL A 32 -31.97 -6.53 13.83
CA VAL A 32 -32.46 -7.92 13.80
C VAL A 32 -32.16 -8.51 12.42
N VAL A 33 -31.33 -9.55 12.38
CA VAL A 33 -30.84 -10.18 11.14
C VAL A 33 -31.12 -11.69 11.12
N LYS A 34 -30.86 -12.32 9.97
CA LYS A 34 -30.83 -13.77 9.76
C LYS A 34 -29.52 -14.15 9.08
N GLY A 35 -29.03 -15.37 9.29
CA GLY A 35 -27.78 -15.85 8.68
C GLY A 35 -27.76 -15.84 7.14
N ASP A 36 -28.92 -16.14 6.53
CA ASP A 36 -29.14 -16.10 5.08
C ASP A 36 -29.23 -14.68 4.50
N MET A 37 -29.29 -13.64 5.35
CA MET A 37 -29.44 -12.26 4.88
C MET A 37 -28.14 -11.72 4.27
N HIS A 38 -28.25 -11.16 3.07
CA HIS A 38 -27.13 -10.54 2.36
C HIS A 38 -26.66 -9.25 3.02
N ILE A 39 -25.34 -9.00 3.01
CA ILE A 39 -24.71 -7.78 3.56
C ILE A 39 -25.38 -6.51 3.03
N GLY A 40 -25.71 -6.45 1.73
CA GLY A 40 -26.40 -5.28 1.16
C GLY A 40 -27.79 -5.01 1.77
N ARG A 41 -28.52 -6.05 2.20
CA ARG A 41 -29.79 -5.89 2.92
C ARG A 41 -29.59 -5.43 4.36
N VAL A 42 -28.56 -5.95 5.05
CA VAL A 42 -28.16 -5.47 6.39
C VAL A 42 -27.85 -3.97 6.35
N MET A 43 -27.09 -3.50 5.36
CA MET A 43 -26.76 -2.08 5.17
C MET A 43 -28.00 -1.21 4.93
N VAL A 44 -28.93 -1.63 4.06
CA VAL A 44 -30.18 -0.89 3.81
C VAL A 44 -31.06 -0.84 5.06
N GLN A 45 -31.19 -1.95 5.79
CA GLN A 45 -31.95 -2.00 7.04
C GLN A 45 -31.33 -1.10 8.12
N LEU A 46 -30.00 -1.06 8.24
CA LEU A 46 -29.27 -0.16 9.13
C LEU A 46 -29.53 1.32 8.78
N VAL A 47 -29.38 1.70 7.50
CA VAL A 47 -29.60 3.09 7.05
C VAL A 47 -31.05 3.53 7.31
N ASN A 48 -32.03 2.66 7.06
CA ASN A 48 -33.44 2.95 7.36
C ASN A 48 -33.73 3.09 8.87
N LEU A 49 -32.95 2.47 9.74
CA LEU A 49 -33.07 2.60 11.20
C LEU A 49 -32.38 3.87 11.75
N LEU A 50 -31.39 4.40 11.04
CA LEU A 50 -30.70 5.64 11.42
C LEU A 50 -31.53 6.90 11.08
N ASP A 51 -32.40 6.84 10.06
CA ASP A 51 -33.26 7.94 9.59
C ASP A 51 -32.51 9.27 9.31
N VAL A 52 -31.24 9.17 8.90
CA VAL A 52 -30.39 10.32 8.52
C VAL A 52 -30.30 10.40 7.00
N SER A 53 -30.78 11.52 6.45
CA SER A 53 -30.64 11.88 5.03
C SER A 53 -29.20 12.31 4.71
N GLN A 54 -28.34 11.34 4.43
CA GLN A 54 -26.95 11.52 3.99
C GLN A 54 -26.62 10.58 2.82
N ASP A 55 -25.57 10.89 2.05
CA ASP A 55 -25.01 9.95 1.08
C ASP A 55 -24.23 8.83 1.80
N TRP A 56 -24.74 7.61 1.68
CA TRP A 56 -24.17 6.40 2.26
C TRP A 56 -23.31 5.59 1.28
N SER A 57 -23.12 6.07 0.04
CA SER A 57 -22.45 5.33 -1.04
C SER A 57 -20.97 5.00 -0.77
N ASP A 58 -20.32 5.77 0.10
CA ASP A 58 -18.92 5.58 0.52
C ASP A 58 -18.77 4.71 1.78
N PHE A 59 -19.86 4.18 2.35
CA PHE A 59 -19.82 3.42 3.60
C PHE A 59 -19.83 1.90 3.38
N ALA A 60 -19.03 1.19 4.18
CA ALA A 60 -18.99 -0.26 4.22
C ALA A 60 -18.93 -0.77 5.66
N LEU A 61 -19.19 -2.07 5.82
CA LEU A 61 -19.04 -2.76 7.10
C LEU A 61 -17.62 -3.30 7.23
N TRP A 62 -16.96 -2.95 8.33
CA TRP A 62 -15.66 -3.43 8.77
C TRP A 62 -15.84 -4.39 9.95
N TRP A 63 -15.11 -5.50 9.98
CA TRP A 63 -15.10 -6.43 11.12
C TRP A 63 -13.72 -6.39 11.80
N PRO A 64 -13.58 -5.68 12.94
CA PRO A 64 -12.27 -5.52 13.60
C PRO A 64 -11.63 -6.82 14.08
N GLU A 65 -12.45 -7.73 14.63
CA GLU A 65 -11.98 -8.99 15.23
C GLU A 65 -11.34 -9.94 14.19
N LYS A 66 -11.98 -10.10 13.03
CA LYS A 66 -11.39 -10.83 11.89
C LYS A 66 -10.45 -9.99 11.04
N ASN A 67 -10.40 -8.67 11.28
CA ASN A 67 -9.61 -7.70 10.51
C ASN A 67 -9.87 -7.82 9.00
N ILE A 68 -11.15 -7.70 8.59
CA ILE A 68 -11.60 -7.78 7.18
C ILE A 68 -12.73 -6.79 6.86
N TRP A 69 -12.78 -6.34 5.61
CA TRP A 69 -13.93 -5.59 5.07
C TRP A 69 -15.00 -6.50 4.47
N LEU A 70 -16.26 -6.18 4.73
CA LEU A 70 -17.43 -6.87 4.18
C LEU A 70 -17.96 -6.14 2.93
N THR A 71 -17.11 -5.94 1.92
CA THR A 71 -17.46 -5.17 0.70
C THR A 71 -18.42 -5.90 -0.25
N ASN A 72 -18.44 -7.24 -0.24
CA ASN A 72 -19.32 -8.00 -1.15
C ASN A 72 -20.77 -8.01 -0.65
N THR A 73 -21.56 -7.05 -1.14
CA THR A 73 -22.98 -6.88 -0.81
C THR A 73 -23.87 -8.07 -1.16
N LYS A 74 -23.41 -8.99 -2.02
CA LYS A 74 -24.14 -10.21 -2.44
C LYS A 74 -23.91 -11.40 -1.52
N TYR A 75 -22.89 -11.38 -0.66
CA TYR A 75 -22.65 -12.48 0.27
C TYR A 75 -23.60 -12.41 1.47
N SER A 76 -23.98 -13.57 2.01
CA SER A 76 -24.76 -13.66 3.26
C SER A 76 -23.88 -13.49 4.49
N LEU A 77 -24.49 -13.19 5.63
CA LEU A 77 -23.81 -13.17 6.93
C LEU A 77 -23.15 -14.54 7.22
N ASP A 78 -23.84 -15.65 6.92
CA ASP A 78 -23.30 -17.01 7.05
C ASP A 78 -22.07 -17.28 6.15
N GLN A 79 -22.01 -16.70 4.95
CA GLN A 79 -20.87 -16.88 4.03
C GLN A 79 -19.59 -16.18 4.55
N TYR A 80 -19.73 -15.08 5.27
CA TYR A 80 -18.63 -14.46 6.03
C TYR A 80 -18.44 -15.11 7.43
N GLY A 81 -19.36 -15.97 7.83
CA GLY A 81 -19.42 -16.59 9.15
C GLY A 81 -19.60 -15.58 10.29
N VAL A 82 -20.41 -14.54 10.06
CA VAL A 82 -20.79 -13.53 11.07
C VAL A 82 -21.83 -14.12 12.02
N GLN A 83 -21.59 -14.01 13.33
CA GLN A 83 -22.45 -14.53 14.40
C GLN A 83 -23.00 -13.40 15.28
N ALA A 84 -23.85 -13.74 16.26
CA ALA A 84 -24.57 -12.77 17.09
C ALA A 84 -23.72 -11.96 18.08
N ASP A 85 -22.51 -12.43 18.37
CA ASP A 85 -21.48 -11.77 19.16
C ASP A 85 -20.57 -10.85 18.32
N ALA A 86 -20.61 -10.94 16.99
CA ALA A 86 -19.77 -10.15 16.12
C ALA A 86 -20.08 -8.65 16.22
N LEU A 87 -19.05 -7.86 16.49
CA LEU A 87 -19.10 -6.40 16.49
C LEU A 87 -18.65 -5.87 15.13
N LEU A 88 -19.58 -5.32 14.35
CA LEU A 88 -19.26 -4.67 13.07
C LEU A 88 -19.18 -3.15 13.24
N VAL A 89 -18.33 -2.51 12.45
CA VAL A 89 -18.20 -1.05 12.39
C VAL A 89 -18.68 -0.57 11.02
N PHE A 90 -19.64 0.35 11.00
CA PHE A 90 -20.11 1.00 9.77
C PHE A 90 -19.38 2.34 9.61
N THR A 91 -18.45 2.38 8.64
CA THR A 91 -17.54 3.50 8.41
C THR A 91 -17.41 3.81 6.92
N SER A 92 -17.10 5.07 6.59
CA SER A 92 -16.61 5.44 5.26
C SER A 92 -15.33 4.68 4.92
N MET A 93 -15.22 4.27 3.65
CA MET A 93 -14.05 3.64 3.03
C MET A 93 -12.99 4.69 2.64
N HIS A 94 -13.41 5.85 2.11
CA HIS A 94 -12.50 6.92 1.71
C HIS A 94 -12.14 7.89 2.84
N LYS A 95 -11.04 7.59 3.53
CA LYS A 95 -10.50 8.37 4.66
C LYS A 95 -9.35 9.28 4.22
N GLN A 96 -9.05 10.30 5.03
CA GLN A 96 -7.86 11.13 4.83
C GLN A 96 -6.58 10.38 5.21
N LEU A 97 -5.54 10.52 4.39
CA LEU A 97 -4.24 9.88 4.58
C LEU A 97 -3.13 10.88 4.25
N ARG A 98 -2.10 10.95 5.09
CA ARG A 98 -0.95 11.84 4.85
C ARG A 98 0.19 11.04 4.25
N ILE A 99 0.62 11.43 3.05
CA ILE A 99 1.64 10.71 2.30
C ILE A 99 2.86 11.61 2.17
N GLN A 100 3.95 11.19 2.79
CA GLN A 100 5.26 11.78 2.58
C GLN A 100 5.83 11.25 1.25
N LEU A 101 6.07 12.15 0.31
CA LEU A 101 6.72 11.86 -0.96
C LEU A 101 8.24 11.65 -0.78
N PRO A 102 8.92 11.06 -1.78
CA PRO A 102 10.37 10.92 -1.76
C PRO A 102 11.16 12.20 -1.50
N ASP A 103 10.66 13.35 -1.95
CA ASP A 103 11.20 14.71 -1.76
C ASP A 103 10.91 15.34 -0.39
N PHE A 104 10.37 14.55 0.55
CA PHE A 104 9.94 14.93 1.89
C PHE A 104 8.72 15.86 1.99
N ARG A 105 8.09 16.28 0.89
CA ARG A 105 6.79 16.98 0.95
C ARG A 105 5.73 16.02 1.49
N ILE A 106 4.79 16.56 2.28
CA ILE A 106 3.62 15.82 2.75
C ILE A 106 2.43 16.28 1.92
N VAL A 107 1.71 15.33 1.34
CA VAL A 107 0.46 15.56 0.60
C VAL A 107 -0.69 14.87 1.32
N ASN A 108 -1.82 15.55 1.45
CA ASN A 108 -3.04 15.01 2.03
C ASN A 108 -3.87 14.38 0.90
N VAL A 109 -4.21 13.09 1.03
CA VAL A 109 -4.91 12.36 -0.03
C VAL A 109 -6.11 11.63 0.57
N ARG A 110 -7.27 11.75 -0.08
CA ARG A 110 -8.44 10.93 0.24
C ARG A 110 -8.35 9.58 -0.48
N THR A 111 -7.88 8.56 0.24
CA THR A 111 -7.60 7.21 -0.27
C THR A 111 -8.65 6.20 0.22
N ASP A 112 -8.86 5.12 -0.53
CA ASP A 112 -9.81 4.05 -0.18
C ASP A 112 -9.13 2.99 0.71
N PHE A 113 -9.54 2.92 1.98
CA PHE A 113 -8.96 2.03 2.98
C PHE A 113 -9.49 0.58 2.91
N SER A 114 -10.44 0.30 2.00
CA SER A 114 -10.97 -1.05 1.72
C SER A 114 -10.27 -1.76 0.56
N THR A 115 -9.70 -1.00 -0.37
CA THR A 115 -8.93 -1.55 -1.49
C THR A 115 -7.52 -1.96 -1.07
N SER A 116 -6.91 -2.88 -1.82
CA SER A 116 -5.52 -3.27 -1.60
C SER A 116 -4.57 -2.08 -1.76
N VAL A 117 -3.46 -2.11 -1.03
CA VAL A 117 -2.41 -1.08 -1.08
C VAL A 117 -1.93 -0.86 -2.52
N PHE A 118 -1.77 -1.92 -3.34
CA PHE A 118 -1.42 -1.79 -4.75
C PHE A 118 -2.43 -0.99 -5.58
N ALA A 119 -3.73 -1.24 -5.39
CA ALA A 119 -4.78 -0.49 -6.09
C ALA A 119 -4.78 0.99 -5.65
N SER A 120 -4.55 1.26 -4.36
CA SER A 120 -4.37 2.60 -3.82
C SER A 120 -3.15 3.33 -4.43
N ILE A 121 -2.00 2.65 -4.53
CA ILE A 121 -0.79 3.20 -5.19
C ILE A 121 -1.05 3.47 -6.68
N CYS A 122 -1.79 2.60 -7.38
CA CYS A 122 -2.15 2.82 -8.79
C CYS A 122 -3.09 4.03 -8.99
N LYS A 123 -3.98 4.30 -8.03
CA LYS A 123 -4.83 5.52 -8.02
C LYS A 123 -3.98 6.76 -7.75
N LEU A 124 -3.11 6.70 -6.74
CA LEU A 124 -2.20 7.78 -6.36
C LEU A 124 -1.20 8.13 -7.47
N GLY A 125 -0.55 7.15 -8.09
CA GLY A 125 0.41 7.36 -9.17
C GLY A 125 -0.21 8.09 -10.36
N LYS A 126 -1.47 7.77 -10.71
CA LYS A 126 -2.25 8.50 -11.73
C LYS A 126 -2.54 9.95 -11.32
N GLN A 127 -2.83 10.21 -10.03
CA GLN A 127 -3.03 11.58 -9.51
C GLN A 127 -1.72 12.39 -9.50
N LEU A 128 -0.59 11.75 -9.19
CA LEU A 128 0.74 12.35 -9.16
C LEU A 128 1.41 12.51 -10.54
N GLY A 129 0.84 11.95 -11.61
CA GLY A 129 1.50 11.90 -12.92
C GLY A 129 2.72 10.98 -12.99
N ILE A 130 2.79 9.97 -12.12
CA ILE A 130 3.88 8.98 -12.06
C ILE A 130 3.46 7.74 -12.87
N ARG A 131 4.17 7.47 -13.97
CA ARG A 131 4.05 6.19 -14.72
C ARG A 131 4.67 5.03 -13.93
N TYR A 132 4.28 3.81 -14.27
CA TYR A 132 4.78 2.56 -13.68
C TYR A 132 4.66 2.50 -12.14
N PRO A 133 3.43 2.66 -11.57
CA PRO A 133 3.19 2.65 -10.13
C PRO A 133 3.63 1.37 -9.41
N GLU A 134 3.82 0.26 -10.14
CA GLU A 134 4.35 -1.01 -9.63
C GLU A 134 5.79 -0.93 -9.10
N GLU A 135 6.56 0.08 -9.49
CA GLU A 135 7.90 0.36 -8.95
C GLU A 135 7.85 0.93 -7.53
N LEU A 136 6.70 1.49 -7.14
CA LEU A 136 6.49 2.19 -5.88
C LEU A 136 5.71 1.34 -4.86
N SER A 137 5.91 1.64 -3.58
CA SER A 137 5.10 1.07 -2.51
C SER A 137 5.05 2.01 -1.31
N PHE A 138 4.17 1.69 -0.36
CA PHE A 138 4.05 2.41 0.90
C PHE A 138 4.94 1.80 1.97
N THR A 139 5.54 2.66 2.78
CA THR A 139 6.24 2.31 4.02
C THR A 139 5.55 2.99 5.20
N ARG A 140 5.56 2.34 6.37
CA ARG A 140 5.22 3.01 7.63
C ARG A 140 6.24 4.11 7.88
N HIS A 141 5.77 5.29 8.27
CA HIS A 141 6.67 6.42 8.51
C HIS A 141 7.62 6.13 9.69
N CYS A 142 8.92 6.12 9.40
CA CYS A 142 9.96 5.72 10.35
C CYS A 142 10.37 6.89 11.26
N GLN A 143 9.63 7.13 12.35
CA GLN A 143 10.09 8.02 13.43
C GLN A 143 11.05 7.29 14.39
N LEU A 144 12.21 6.87 13.87
CA LEU A 144 13.26 6.25 14.69
C LEU A 144 14.48 7.14 14.84
N PRO A 145 14.54 8.01 15.87
CA PRO A 145 15.81 8.29 16.50
C PRO A 145 16.29 6.99 17.16
N LEU A 146 17.13 6.22 16.45
CA LEU A 146 17.77 5.00 16.95
C LEU A 146 18.75 5.32 18.08
N LYS A 147 18.21 5.69 19.25
CA LYS A 147 18.90 5.51 20.52
C LYS A 147 19.04 4.01 20.70
N THR A 148 20.26 3.51 20.52
CA THR A 148 20.66 2.14 20.80
C THR A 148 20.43 1.83 22.28
N SER A 149 19.22 1.38 22.61
CA SER A 149 19.01 0.56 23.80
C SER A 149 19.75 -0.75 23.57
N VAL A 150 21.04 -0.73 23.89
CA VAL A 150 21.83 -1.94 24.09
C VAL A 150 21.13 -2.69 25.22
N VAL A 151 20.28 -3.65 24.85
CA VAL A 151 19.81 -4.67 25.76
C VAL A 151 21.07 -5.35 26.26
N ARG A 152 21.44 -5.05 27.51
CA ARG A 152 22.56 -5.71 28.18
C ARG A 152 22.21 -7.20 28.22
N GLY A 153 22.81 -7.96 27.30
CA GLY A 153 22.64 -9.39 27.26
C GLY A 153 23.02 -9.98 28.61
N THR A 154 22.05 -10.62 29.26
CA THR A 154 22.29 -11.42 30.46
C THR A 154 23.35 -12.46 30.12
N SER A 155 24.43 -12.48 30.91
CA SER A 155 25.67 -13.17 30.56
C SER A 155 25.48 -14.67 30.30
N PRO A 156 26.14 -15.28 29.28
CA PRO A 156 26.15 -16.72 29.13
C PRO A 156 26.90 -17.39 30.29
N SER A 157 26.21 -18.20 31.07
CA SER A 157 26.82 -18.96 32.17
C SER A 157 27.74 -20.08 31.65
N ARG A 158 29.04 -19.78 31.60
CA ARG A 158 30.18 -20.66 31.92
C ARG A 158 29.87 -22.17 31.94
N ARG A 159 30.21 -22.89 30.85
CA ARG A 159 30.46 -24.35 30.88
C ARG A 159 31.90 -24.65 30.49
N LYS A 160 32.45 -25.71 31.10
CA LYS A 160 33.90 -25.99 31.19
C LYS A 160 34.47 -26.57 29.89
N ASN A 161 35.76 -26.28 29.66
CA ASN A 161 36.60 -27.01 28.72
C ASN A 161 36.67 -28.50 29.09
N ILE A 162 36.61 -29.36 28.07
CA ILE A 162 37.27 -30.68 28.08
C ILE A 162 38.13 -30.73 26.81
N SER A 163 39.42 -31.01 26.99
CA SER A 163 40.40 -31.18 25.92
C SER A 163 40.27 -32.56 25.27
N GLY A 164 40.19 -32.60 23.94
CA GLY A 164 40.27 -33.83 23.15
C GLY A 164 41.01 -33.54 21.85
N ASN A 165 42.22 -34.06 21.71
CA ASN A 165 43.12 -33.79 20.58
C ASN A 165 43.09 -34.94 19.57
N SER A 166 42.74 -34.67 18.31
CA SER A 166 43.12 -35.53 17.17
C SER A 166 42.87 -34.84 15.81
N ASN A 167 43.95 -34.44 15.13
CA ASN A 167 43.95 -34.33 13.66
C ASN A 167 43.69 -35.71 13.03
N LEU A 168 43.07 -35.79 11.84
CA LEU A 168 43.45 -36.69 10.73
C LEU A 168 42.71 -36.33 9.41
N TYR A 169 43.45 -36.33 8.30
CA TYR A 169 43.16 -36.43 6.83
C TYR A 169 41.78 -36.00 6.24
N ARG A 170 41.60 -35.24 5.13
CA ARG A 170 42.33 -34.84 3.88
C ARG A 170 41.86 -35.58 2.58
N HIS A 171 41.53 -34.79 1.52
CA HIS A 171 41.22 -35.15 0.09
C HIS A 171 39.86 -35.82 -0.23
N ASN A 172 39.18 -35.66 -1.40
CA ASN A 172 39.46 -35.01 -2.71
C ASN A 172 38.26 -34.13 -3.22
N SER A 173 38.28 -33.26 -4.26
CA SER A 173 39.31 -32.69 -5.19
C SER A 173 39.21 -32.94 -6.73
N MET A 174 38.04 -32.88 -7.38
CA MET A 174 37.86 -32.78 -8.86
C MET A 174 36.51 -32.08 -9.19
N GLY A 175 36.29 -31.31 -10.27
CA GLY A 175 37.11 -30.72 -11.35
C GLY A 175 36.13 -29.93 -12.27
N ASP A 176 36.26 -28.61 -12.42
CA ASP A 176 36.86 -27.89 -13.57
C ASP A 176 36.46 -28.37 -14.98
N SER A 177 35.75 -27.52 -15.75
CA SER A 177 35.85 -27.37 -17.22
C SER A 177 34.92 -26.27 -17.76
N LEU A 178 35.30 -25.67 -18.90
CA LEU A 178 34.80 -24.40 -19.44
C LEU A 178 34.01 -24.52 -20.77
N ALA A 179 33.25 -23.46 -21.07
CA ALA A 179 33.02 -22.84 -22.39
C ALA A 179 32.13 -23.48 -23.50
N HIS A 180 31.27 -22.61 -24.08
CA HIS A 180 30.88 -22.43 -25.50
C HIS A 180 30.57 -23.65 -26.40
N ASN A 181 29.43 -23.72 -27.12
CA ASN A 181 29.22 -22.91 -28.35
C ASN A 181 27.81 -23.02 -29.01
N THR A 182 27.40 -21.93 -29.67
CA THR A 182 26.75 -21.81 -31.00
C THR A 182 25.38 -22.47 -31.34
N THR A 183 24.35 -21.62 -31.38
CA THR A 183 23.41 -21.33 -32.50
C THR A 183 22.87 -22.44 -33.42
N THR A 184 21.54 -22.58 -33.49
CA THR A 184 20.78 -22.79 -34.75
C THR A 184 19.49 -21.96 -34.78
N ASN A 185 19.14 -21.43 -35.96
CA ASN A 185 17.92 -20.64 -36.18
C ASN A 185 16.76 -21.51 -36.69
N SER A 186 15.53 -21.20 -36.31
CA SER A 186 14.37 -21.34 -37.22
C SER A 186 13.29 -20.29 -36.94
N THR A 187 12.96 -19.52 -37.98
CA THR A 187 11.96 -18.43 -37.96
C THR A 187 10.80 -18.77 -38.89
N LEU A 188 9.54 -18.54 -38.50
CA LEU A 188 8.46 -18.18 -39.42
C LEU A 188 7.37 -17.30 -38.73
N PHE A 189 7.34 -16.02 -39.13
CA PHE A 189 6.21 -15.14 -39.54
C PHE A 189 4.75 -15.40 -39.05
N CYS A 190 3.83 -14.42 -38.91
CA CYS A 190 3.84 -12.97 -39.23
C CYS A 190 2.81 -12.16 -38.39
N ALA A 191 2.81 -10.83 -38.56
CA ALA A 191 2.04 -9.84 -37.80
C ALA A 191 0.61 -9.55 -38.31
N ARG A 192 -0.18 -8.84 -37.47
CA ARG A 192 -1.26 -7.94 -37.92
C ARG A 192 -1.27 -6.64 -37.10
N THR A 193 -1.13 -5.51 -37.80
CA THR A 193 -1.33 -4.14 -37.29
C THR A 193 -2.77 -3.67 -37.53
N PRO A 194 -3.23 -2.63 -36.80
CA PRO A 194 -4.11 -1.62 -37.39
C PRO A 194 -3.38 -0.27 -37.56
N LYS A 195 -3.83 0.53 -38.54
CA LYS A 195 -3.19 1.80 -38.95
C LYS A 195 -3.68 3.00 -38.12
N LEU A 196 -2.84 4.04 -38.05
CA LEU A 196 -3.28 5.39 -37.71
C LEU A 196 -4.25 5.92 -38.78
N ASN A 197 -5.19 6.77 -38.34
CA ASN A 197 -5.70 7.88 -39.12
C ASN A 197 -5.80 9.09 -38.19
N GLY A 198 -5.13 10.19 -38.52
CA GLY A 198 -5.22 11.44 -37.76
C GLY A 198 -6.38 12.30 -38.24
N HIS A 199 -7.05 13.00 -37.31
CA HIS A 199 -7.83 14.19 -37.64
C HIS A 199 -7.69 15.24 -36.54
N HIS A 200 -7.59 16.48 -36.98
CA HIS A 200 -7.31 17.68 -36.20
C HIS A 200 -8.67 18.36 -35.94
N GLN A 201 -9.15 18.43 -34.70
CA GLN A 201 -10.33 19.23 -34.36
C GLN A 201 -10.15 19.99 -33.05
N GLN A 202 -10.85 21.11 -32.97
CA GLN A 202 -10.61 22.22 -32.05
C GLN A 202 -11.30 22.00 -30.69
N SER A 203 -10.78 22.69 -29.68
CA SER A 203 -11.36 22.78 -28.33
C SER A 203 -12.72 23.49 -28.36
N HIS A 204 -13.80 22.76 -28.11
CA HIS A 204 -15.11 23.35 -27.80
C HIS A 204 -15.39 23.29 -26.28
N SER A 205 -15.70 24.46 -25.73
CA SER A 205 -16.10 24.66 -24.33
C SER A 205 -17.54 24.21 -24.08
N VAL A 206 -17.76 23.43 -23.02
CA VAL A 206 -19.07 23.14 -22.41
C VAL A 206 -18.89 22.95 -20.89
N PRO A 207 -19.93 23.15 -20.06
CA PRO A 207 -19.76 23.99 -18.86
C PRO A 207 -19.53 23.22 -17.55
N GLN A 208 -19.15 23.98 -16.52
CA GLN A 208 -18.99 23.50 -15.15
C GLN A 208 -20.25 22.78 -14.62
N LEU A 209 -20.04 21.61 -14.02
CA LEU A 209 -20.92 21.09 -12.97
C LEU A 209 -20.07 20.81 -11.73
N SER A 210 -20.18 21.72 -10.75
CA SER A 210 -19.41 21.65 -9.51
C SER A 210 -19.95 20.59 -8.55
N LYS A 211 -19.05 19.77 -7.99
CA LYS A 211 -19.02 19.37 -6.56
C LYS A 211 -17.77 18.52 -6.26
N SER A 212 -17.14 18.80 -5.12
CA SER A 212 -16.00 18.06 -4.51
C SER A 212 -14.62 18.20 -5.19
N LEU A 213 -14.01 19.38 -5.13
CA LEU A 213 -12.66 19.67 -5.68
C LEU A 213 -11.52 19.76 -4.64
N ASN A 214 -11.82 19.79 -3.34
CA ASN A 214 -10.86 20.11 -2.26
C ASN A 214 -9.67 19.11 -2.09
N SER A 215 -9.57 18.06 -2.91
CA SER A 215 -8.46 17.09 -2.90
C SER A 215 -7.57 17.17 -4.16
N LEU A 216 -7.91 18.00 -5.16
CA LEU A 216 -7.13 18.20 -6.38
C LEU A 216 -6.27 19.48 -6.32
N GLU A 217 -6.77 20.51 -5.63
CA GLU A 217 -6.12 21.82 -5.53
C GLU A 217 -4.75 21.76 -4.81
N ASP A 218 -4.58 20.85 -3.83
CA ASP A 218 -3.29 20.61 -3.13
C ASP A 218 -2.20 20.03 -4.07
N PHE A 219 -2.58 19.30 -5.12
CA PHE A 219 -1.62 18.69 -6.06
C PHE A 219 -1.19 19.67 -7.16
N GLU A 220 -2.09 20.48 -7.69
CA GLU A 220 -1.77 21.42 -8.77
C GLU A 220 -0.86 22.58 -8.31
N GLN A 221 -0.89 22.91 -7.02
CA GLN A 221 -0.04 23.96 -6.43
C GLN A 221 1.39 23.49 -6.13
N GLN A 222 1.62 22.19 -5.99
CA GLN A 222 2.96 21.65 -5.76
C GLN A 222 3.60 21.24 -7.09
N ASN A 223 4.59 22.01 -7.56
CA ASN A 223 5.42 21.57 -8.68
C ASN A 223 6.30 20.39 -8.23
N LEU A 224 5.79 19.16 -8.43
CA LEU A 224 6.46 17.90 -8.07
C LEU A 224 7.50 17.45 -9.10
N ALA A 225 7.59 18.12 -10.24
CA ALA A 225 8.62 17.92 -11.26
C ALA A 225 9.89 18.76 -11.01
N GLN A 226 9.90 19.61 -9.98
CA GLN A 226 11.05 20.42 -9.58
C GLN A 226 11.52 20.07 -8.16
N THR A 227 12.83 19.97 -7.99
CA THR A 227 13.51 19.89 -6.70
C THR A 227 13.00 20.97 -5.75
N PRO A 228 12.50 20.64 -4.54
CA PRO A 228 12.14 21.67 -3.59
C PRO A 228 13.37 22.41 -3.07
N LEU A 229 13.27 23.74 -2.91
CA LEU A 229 14.27 24.59 -2.25
C LEU A 229 14.34 24.38 -0.71
N THR A 230 13.78 23.28 -0.20
CA THR A 230 13.68 23.02 1.25
C THR A 230 15.07 23.01 1.88
N PRO A 231 15.32 23.78 2.97
CA PRO A 231 16.62 23.80 3.62
C PRO A 231 17.06 22.41 4.06
N VAL A 232 18.11 21.87 3.44
CA VAL A 232 18.65 20.53 3.71
C VAL A 232 18.91 20.30 5.21
N LYS A 233 19.27 21.36 5.96
CA LYS A 233 19.45 21.35 7.42
C LYS A 233 18.18 21.00 8.22
N GLN A 234 17.00 21.37 7.74
CA GLN A 234 15.73 21.01 8.40
C GLN A 234 15.44 19.52 8.22
N VAL A 235 15.61 19.00 7.00
CA VAL A 235 15.39 17.59 6.66
C VAL A 235 16.42 16.68 7.36
N LEU A 236 17.70 17.08 7.38
CA LEU A 236 18.79 16.35 8.05
C LEU A 236 18.55 16.10 9.54
N ASN A 237 17.88 17.00 10.25
CA ASN A 237 17.56 16.82 11.67
C ASN A 237 16.49 15.74 11.92
N HIS A 238 15.71 15.39 10.89
CA HIS A 238 14.68 14.35 10.94
C HIS A 238 15.12 13.04 10.25
N LEU A 239 16.22 13.06 9.51
CA LEU A 239 16.82 11.88 8.88
C LEU A 239 17.57 11.03 9.91
N SER A 240 17.06 9.83 10.18
CA SER A 240 17.84 8.78 10.83
C SER A 240 18.98 8.35 9.88
N LYS A 241 20.24 8.39 10.35
CA LYS A 241 21.39 7.79 9.64
C LYS A 241 21.62 6.36 10.14
N PRO A 242 21.19 5.30 9.41
CA PRO A 242 21.34 3.91 9.85
C PRO A 242 22.81 3.46 9.68
N LYS A 243 23.53 3.31 10.79
CA LYS A 243 24.96 2.99 10.78
C LYS A 243 25.24 1.50 10.72
N SER A 244 24.31 0.68 11.20
CA SER A 244 24.43 -0.78 11.17
C SER A 244 23.60 -1.40 10.04
N LEU A 245 24.10 -2.48 9.44
CA LEU A 245 23.30 -3.35 8.56
C LEU A 245 21.98 -3.81 9.22
N LEU A 246 21.96 -3.97 10.55
CA LEU A 246 20.73 -4.29 11.29
C LEU A 246 19.72 -3.14 11.28
N GLU A 247 20.17 -1.90 11.24
CA GLU A 247 19.32 -0.71 11.16
C GLU A 247 18.81 -0.51 9.73
N LYS A 248 19.68 -0.67 8.72
CA LYS A 248 19.29 -0.71 7.30
C LYS A 248 18.26 -1.84 7.04
N ALA A 249 18.42 -3.00 7.66
CA ALA A 249 17.45 -4.11 7.58
C ALA A 249 16.10 -3.81 8.27
N LYS A 250 16.08 -3.07 9.39
CA LYS A 250 14.84 -2.68 10.08
C LYS A 250 13.98 -1.74 9.23
N ILE A 251 14.59 -0.83 8.46
CA ILE A 251 13.87 0.06 7.54
C ILE A 251 13.10 -0.77 6.49
N ASN A 252 13.72 -1.83 5.97
CA ASN A 252 13.06 -2.78 5.06
C ASN A 252 11.96 -3.63 5.73
N GLY A 253 11.86 -3.63 7.06
CA GLY A 253 10.71 -4.22 7.78
C GLY A 253 9.46 -3.34 7.82
N LEU A 254 9.52 -2.11 7.28
CA LEU A 254 8.43 -1.13 7.34
C LEU A 254 7.55 -1.06 6.08
N TRP A 255 7.88 -1.82 5.03
CA TRP A 255 7.03 -1.92 3.83
C TRP A 255 5.65 -2.47 4.18
N LEU A 256 4.61 -1.84 3.63
CA LEU A 256 3.27 -2.40 3.65
C LEU A 256 3.17 -3.58 2.67
N ASP A 257 2.29 -4.52 3.00
CA ASP A 257 1.87 -5.58 2.08
C ASP A 257 0.96 -4.95 1.01
N SER A 258 1.33 -5.15 -0.25
CA SER A 258 0.64 -4.62 -1.42
C SER A 258 -0.71 -5.29 -1.70
N SER A 259 -0.94 -6.50 -1.17
CA SER A 259 -2.08 -7.37 -1.51
C SER A 259 -3.33 -7.10 -0.65
N ILE A 260 -3.13 -6.70 0.60
CA ILE A 260 -4.19 -6.37 1.58
C ILE A 260 -4.39 -4.84 1.68
N SER A 261 -5.46 -4.43 2.35
CA SER A 261 -5.85 -3.02 2.46
C SER A 261 -5.04 -2.24 3.51
N LEU A 262 -5.28 -0.92 3.57
CA LEU A 262 -4.65 -0.04 4.57
C LEU A 262 -5.19 -0.29 5.98
N MET A 263 -6.52 -0.45 6.11
CA MET A 263 -7.17 -0.69 7.41
C MET A 263 -6.70 -2.00 8.04
N GLU A 264 -6.59 -3.05 7.23
CA GLU A 264 -6.10 -4.39 7.64
C GLU A 264 -4.65 -4.38 8.13
N GLN A 265 -3.90 -3.32 7.81
CA GLN A 265 -2.53 -3.09 8.24
C GLN A 265 -2.42 -2.12 9.42
N ASN A 266 -3.52 -1.83 10.13
CA ASN A 266 -3.56 -0.87 11.24
C ASN A 266 -3.08 0.53 10.81
N ILE A 267 -3.41 0.96 9.60
CA ILE A 267 -3.27 2.37 9.17
C ILE A 267 -4.62 3.05 9.40
N ASN A 268 -4.60 4.14 10.14
CA ASN A 268 -5.78 4.92 10.52
C ASN A 268 -5.91 6.19 9.67
N GLU A 269 -7.04 6.87 9.84
CA GLU A 269 -7.28 8.18 9.25
C GLU A 269 -6.31 9.23 9.81
N ASN A 270 -5.77 10.06 8.92
CA ASN A 270 -4.71 11.05 9.18
C ASN A 270 -3.35 10.49 9.62
N ASP A 271 -3.12 9.17 9.57
CA ASP A 271 -1.78 8.60 9.74
C ASP A 271 -0.82 9.11 8.65
N LEU A 272 0.47 9.17 9.00
CA LEU A 272 1.54 9.51 8.08
C LEU A 272 2.22 8.22 7.60
N ILE A 273 2.23 8.02 6.29
CA ILE A 273 2.99 6.97 5.61
C ILE A 273 3.95 7.60 4.59
N SER A 274 4.99 6.88 4.17
CA SER A 274 5.95 7.36 3.18
C SER A 274 5.84 6.56 1.88
N LEU A 275 5.67 7.25 0.76
CA LEU A 275 5.75 6.68 -0.59
C LEU A 275 7.22 6.60 -1.00
N ARG A 276 7.66 5.42 -1.43
CA ARG A 276 9.05 5.18 -1.87
C ARG A 276 9.06 4.25 -3.08
N PHE A 277 10.07 4.41 -3.95
CA PHE A 277 10.42 3.40 -4.94
C PHE A 277 10.95 2.17 -4.21
N LYS A 278 10.31 1.02 -4.41
CA LYS A 278 10.60 -0.26 -3.73
C LYS A 278 11.48 -1.17 -4.56
N TYR A 279 11.29 -1.15 -5.88
CA TYR A 279 12.01 -2.01 -6.81
C TYR A 279 12.95 -1.16 -7.67
N TYR A 280 14.25 -1.46 -7.60
CA TYR A 280 15.32 -0.72 -8.29
C TYR A 280 15.48 -1.12 -9.77
N THR A 281 14.37 -1.44 -10.44
CA THR A 281 14.31 -1.85 -11.84
C THR A 281 13.35 -0.92 -12.57
N PHE A 282 13.88 0.19 -13.11
CA PHE A 282 13.06 1.25 -13.70
C PHE A 282 12.83 1.04 -15.19
N PHE A 283 11.57 0.90 -15.62
CA PHE A 283 11.21 0.65 -17.01
C PHE A 283 10.90 1.96 -17.78
N ASP A 284 11.32 2.05 -19.05
CA ASP A 284 11.05 3.18 -19.97
C ASP A 284 11.15 4.57 -19.30
N LEU A 285 12.28 4.86 -18.64
CA LEU A 285 12.46 6.11 -17.91
C LEU A 285 12.71 7.27 -18.90
N ASN A 286 11.69 8.10 -19.14
CA ASN A 286 11.65 9.00 -20.30
C ASN A 286 11.40 10.47 -19.92
N ALA A 287 12.43 11.31 -20.04
CA ALA A 287 12.41 12.73 -19.67
C ALA A 287 11.26 13.56 -20.27
N LYS A 288 10.70 13.15 -21.41
CA LYS A 288 9.56 13.84 -22.04
C LYS A 288 8.22 13.62 -21.32
N TYR A 289 8.07 12.50 -20.63
CA TYR A 289 6.79 12.06 -20.04
C TYR A 289 6.87 11.90 -18.51
N ASP A 290 8.07 11.64 -17.97
CA ASP A 290 8.28 11.24 -16.58
C ASP A 290 8.84 12.35 -15.68
N ALA A 291 8.64 13.64 -15.99
CA ALA A 291 9.26 14.74 -15.25
C ALA A 291 9.06 14.64 -13.72
N VAL A 292 7.86 14.28 -13.25
CA VAL A 292 7.58 14.03 -11.82
C VAL A 292 8.25 12.75 -11.31
N ARG A 293 8.12 11.62 -12.04
CA ARG A 293 8.71 10.32 -11.66
C ARG A 293 10.25 10.41 -11.54
N ILE A 294 10.90 11.09 -12.49
CA ILE A 294 12.35 11.31 -12.52
C ILE A 294 12.76 12.20 -11.35
N ASN A 295 12.06 13.31 -11.10
CA ASN A 295 12.38 14.19 -9.98
C ASN A 295 12.24 13.47 -8.63
N GLN A 296 11.14 12.74 -8.41
CA GLN A 296 10.94 11.98 -7.17
C GLN A 296 11.94 10.81 -7.01
N LEU A 297 12.38 10.19 -8.11
CA LEU A 297 13.43 9.16 -8.07
C LEU A 297 14.81 9.77 -7.76
N TYR A 298 15.15 10.90 -8.38
CA TYR A 298 16.34 11.68 -8.08
C TYR A 298 16.37 12.10 -6.61
N GLU A 299 15.26 12.63 -6.09
CA GLU A 299 15.13 12.98 -4.68
C GLU A 299 15.35 11.77 -3.78
N GLN A 300 14.73 10.61 -4.05
CA GLN A 300 14.99 9.40 -3.26
C GLN A 300 16.48 9.04 -3.24
N ALA A 301 17.13 8.98 -4.40
CA ALA A 301 18.54 8.62 -4.51
C ALA A 301 19.45 9.63 -3.76
N LYS A 302 19.21 10.93 -3.96
CA LYS A 302 19.91 12.03 -3.27
C LYS A 302 19.81 11.87 -1.75
N TRP A 303 18.61 11.60 -1.23
CA TRP A 303 18.40 11.46 0.21
C TRP A 303 18.97 10.16 0.78
N SER A 304 18.96 9.05 0.04
CA SER A 304 19.63 7.79 0.47
C SER A 304 21.16 7.93 0.51
N ILE A 305 21.76 8.72 -0.38
CA ILE A 305 23.20 9.05 -0.35
C ILE A 305 23.51 9.99 0.84
N ILE A 306 22.79 11.10 0.99
CA ILE A 306 23.01 12.09 2.06
C ILE A 306 22.80 11.51 3.48
N SER A 307 21.91 10.52 3.61
CA SER A 307 21.63 9.82 4.87
C SER A 307 22.57 8.64 5.19
N GLU A 308 23.53 8.33 4.31
CA GLU A 308 24.42 7.16 4.43
C GLU A 308 23.65 5.81 4.42
N GLU A 309 22.45 5.79 3.82
CA GLU A 309 21.71 4.55 3.55
C GLU A 309 22.40 3.76 2.44
N ILE A 310 22.82 4.45 1.37
CA ILE A 310 23.66 3.91 0.30
C ILE A 310 25.06 4.49 0.45
N ASP A 311 26.05 3.61 0.51
CA ASP A 311 27.46 3.96 0.67
C ASP A 311 28.09 4.22 -0.73
N CYS A 312 28.85 5.32 -0.89
CA CYS A 312 29.56 5.66 -2.13
C CYS A 312 30.99 6.15 -1.84
N THR A 313 31.83 6.22 -2.88
CA THR A 313 33.21 6.72 -2.77
C THR A 313 33.27 8.25 -2.68
N GLU A 314 34.41 8.79 -2.24
CA GLU A 314 34.63 10.24 -2.15
C GLU A 314 34.50 10.94 -3.53
N GLU A 315 35.05 10.33 -4.58
CA GLU A 315 34.96 10.86 -5.96
C GLU A 315 33.51 10.90 -6.47
N GLU A 316 32.74 9.84 -6.22
CA GLU A 316 31.31 9.78 -6.55
C GLU A 316 30.51 10.81 -5.73
N MET A 317 30.78 10.95 -4.43
CA MET A 317 30.14 11.95 -3.57
C MET A 317 30.39 13.38 -4.08
N MET A 318 31.61 13.69 -4.51
CA MET A 318 31.95 14.99 -5.11
C MET A 318 31.23 15.22 -6.44
N MET A 319 31.08 14.18 -7.27
CA MET A 319 30.27 14.24 -8.50
C MET A 319 28.78 14.48 -8.20
N PHE A 320 28.19 13.76 -7.23
CA PHE A 320 26.80 13.96 -6.83
C PHE A 320 26.54 15.36 -6.26
N ALA A 321 27.48 15.89 -5.46
CA ALA A 321 27.42 17.25 -4.95
C ALA A 321 27.48 18.30 -6.07
N ALA A 322 28.34 18.09 -7.09
CA ALA A 322 28.40 18.96 -8.26
C ALA A 322 27.10 18.91 -9.08
N LEU A 323 26.54 17.72 -9.31
CA LEU A 323 25.25 17.56 -10.00
C LEU A 323 24.10 18.26 -9.26
N GLN A 324 24.07 18.19 -7.92
CA GLN A 324 23.04 18.87 -7.11
C GLN A 324 23.07 20.40 -7.24
N VAL A 325 24.20 21.02 -7.59
CA VAL A 325 24.29 22.48 -7.83
C VAL A 325 23.80 22.87 -9.23
N CYS A 326 23.74 21.91 -10.16
CA CYS A 326 23.36 22.13 -11.56
C CYS A 326 21.87 21.84 -11.87
N VAL A 327 21.10 21.30 -10.91
CA VAL A 327 19.70 20.85 -11.04
C VAL A 327 18.76 21.77 -10.26
#